data_AF-A0A3P3T9H9-F1
#
_entry.id   AF-A0A3P3T9H9-F1
#
_cell.length_a   1.000
_cell.length_b   1.000
_cell.length_c   1.000
_cell.angle_alpha   90.00
_cell.angle_beta   90.00
_cell.angle_gamma   90.00
#
_symmetry.space_group_name_H-M   'P 1'
#
loop_
_entity.id
_entity.type
_entity.pdbx_description
1 polymer ?
#
loop_
_entity_poly.entity_id
_entity_poly.type
_entity_poly.pdbx_seq_one_letter_code
_entity_poly.pdbx_strand_id
1 'polypeptide(L)'
;MIENFSKEELETLYDEIMFKLTAPFPPNTVEFKNPRKPASAYIPSHAFQHRIRTDAGPYWSWRITTDKPIYHEETDEIEVRGVLTILHASAEGQGFATLDRYSDTKKIKFYKESVRAATSDALRDAADFFGIGWSDLAPYREWAKNPGAGLEKSGGSDDLKALHLPKQKVEVKRCKKCGAVLTQEDLDYLILVRWTNQVCMKDVPDHQKKKFDPHYGKVK
;
A
#
# COMPACT_ATOMS: atom_id res chain seq x y z
N MET A 1 2.71 2.30 -25.81
CA MET A 1 2.99 0.87 -26.06
C MET A 1 2.25 -0.03 -25.05
N ILE A 2 0.92 -0.03 -25.08
CA ILE A 2 0.06 -1.04 -24.39
C ILE A 2 -0.86 -1.72 -25.44
N GLU A 3 -0.69 -1.41 -26.73
CA GLU A 3 -1.68 -1.64 -27.78
C GLU A 3 -1.95 -3.11 -28.15
N ASN A 4 -1.31 -4.08 -27.49
CA ASN A 4 -1.41 -5.51 -27.85
C ASN A 4 -1.81 -6.45 -26.70
N PHE A 5 -2.19 -5.95 -25.52
CA PHE A 5 -2.69 -6.84 -24.46
C PHE A 5 -4.19 -7.06 -24.58
N SER A 6 -4.62 -8.31 -24.46
CA SER A 6 -6.03 -8.65 -24.22
C SER A 6 -6.47 -8.13 -22.84
N LYS A 7 -7.80 -8.02 -22.65
CA LYS A 7 -8.37 -7.60 -21.37
C LYS A 7 -7.92 -8.50 -20.21
N GLU A 8 -7.90 -9.80 -20.43
CA GLU A 8 -7.51 -10.81 -19.43
C GLU A 8 -6.03 -10.69 -19.05
N GLU A 9 -5.15 -10.38 -20.01
CA GLU A 9 -3.74 -10.12 -19.75
C GLU A 9 -3.52 -8.82 -18.98
N LEU A 10 -4.31 -7.77 -19.26
CA LEU A 10 -4.26 -6.51 -18.51
C LEU A 10 -4.74 -6.68 -17.07
N GLU A 11 -5.82 -7.42 -16.85
CA GLU A 11 -6.31 -7.75 -15.50
C GLU A 11 -5.27 -8.55 -14.74
N THR A 12 -4.68 -9.58 -15.36
CA THR A 12 -3.61 -10.37 -14.74
C THR A 12 -2.40 -9.50 -14.39
N LEU A 13 -1.95 -8.65 -15.32
CA LEU A 13 -0.82 -7.76 -15.09
C LEU A 13 -1.11 -6.75 -13.98
N TYR A 14 -2.33 -6.21 -13.93
CA TYR A 14 -2.76 -5.32 -12.86
C TYR A 14 -2.69 -6.02 -11.50
N ASP A 15 -3.24 -7.22 -11.39
CA ASP A 15 -3.22 -8.02 -10.16
C ASP A 15 -1.79 -8.33 -9.70
N GLU A 16 -0.88 -8.64 -10.64
CA GLU A 16 0.53 -8.85 -10.32
C GLU A 16 1.23 -7.60 -9.79
N ILE A 17 0.92 -6.44 -10.37
CA ILE A 17 1.48 -5.15 -9.92
C ILE A 17 0.92 -4.83 -8.52
N MET A 18 -0.39 -4.93 -8.34
CA MET A 18 -1.04 -4.63 -7.07
C MET A 18 -0.53 -5.54 -5.96
N PHE A 19 -0.40 -6.85 -6.21
CA PHE A 19 0.17 -7.80 -5.25
C PHE A 19 1.57 -7.38 -4.75
N LYS A 20 2.43 -6.89 -5.63
CA LYS A 20 3.77 -6.40 -5.25
C LYS A 20 3.71 -5.06 -4.52
N LEU A 21 2.86 -4.15 -4.99
CA LEU A 21 2.71 -2.80 -4.42
C LEU A 21 2.17 -2.84 -2.98
N THR A 22 1.24 -3.75 -2.69
CA THR A 22 0.65 -3.93 -1.34
C THR A 22 1.45 -4.87 -0.45
N ALA A 23 2.55 -5.44 -0.94
CA ALA A 23 3.42 -6.29 -0.12
C ALA A 23 4.08 -5.46 1.01
N PRO A 24 4.27 -6.06 2.20
CA PRO A 24 4.88 -5.37 3.34
C PRO A 24 6.21 -4.69 2.98
N PHE A 25 6.44 -3.52 3.55
CA PHE A 25 7.73 -2.84 3.39
C PHE A 25 8.85 -3.59 4.13
N PRO A 26 10.12 -3.38 3.73
CA PRO A 26 11.25 -3.92 4.48
C PRO A 26 11.19 -3.52 5.97
N PRO A 27 11.70 -4.37 6.89
CA PRO A 27 11.75 -4.04 8.31
C PRO A 27 12.41 -2.67 8.56
N ASN A 28 11.92 -1.94 9.56
CA ASN A 28 12.36 -0.59 9.93
C ASN A 28 12.05 0.51 8.90
N THR A 29 11.17 0.25 7.92
CA THR A 29 10.68 1.31 7.01
C THR A 29 9.68 2.25 7.69
N VAL A 30 8.91 1.74 8.65
CA VAL A 30 7.98 2.57 9.43
C VAL A 30 8.76 3.42 10.43
N GLU A 31 8.58 4.73 10.35
CA GLU A 31 9.16 5.72 11.25
C GLU A 31 8.08 6.35 12.13
N PHE A 32 8.48 6.98 13.23
CA PHE A 32 7.55 7.64 14.16
C PHE A 32 7.93 9.11 14.31
N LYS A 33 7.00 10.03 13.99
CA LYS A 33 7.24 11.47 14.23
C LYS A 33 7.41 11.75 15.73
N ASN A 34 6.69 11.01 16.56
CA ASN A 34 6.83 11.03 18.01
C ASN A 34 6.88 9.59 18.54
N PRO A 35 8.03 9.10 19.03
CA PRO A 35 8.19 7.73 19.52
C PRO A 35 7.21 7.33 20.62
N ARG A 36 6.66 8.32 21.37
CA ARG A 36 5.69 8.07 22.45
C ARG A 36 4.25 7.94 21.96
N LYS A 37 3.97 8.28 20.69
CA LYS A 37 2.63 8.24 20.10
C LYS A 37 2.63 7.26 18.92
N PRO A 38 2.14 6.02 19.10
CA PRO A 38 2.06 5.03 18.02
C PRO A 38 1.32 5.55 16.78
N ALA A 39 0.25 6.32 16.98
CA ALA A 39 -0.49 6.98 15.89
C ALA A 39 0.34 7.98 15.05
N SER A 40 1.56 8.33 15.48
CA SER A 40 2.49 9.14 14.70
C SER A 40 3.35 8.34 13.71
N ALA A 41 3.15 7.02 13.65
CA ALA A 41 3.78 6.14 12.65
C ALA A 41 3.53 6.67 11.24
N TYR A 42 4.55 6.64 10.38
CA TYR A 42 4.45 6.99 8.96
C TYR A 42 5.51 6.23 8.17
N ILE A 43 5.28 6.09 6.87
CA ILE A 43 6.29 5.59 5.93
C ILE A 43 6.83 6.80 5.14
N PRO A 44 8.16 6.99 5.06
CA PRO A 44 8.76 8.07 4.28
C PRO A 44 8.36 8.00 2.80
N SER A 45 8.17 9.16 2.17
CA SER A 45 7.75 9.24 0.76
C SER A 45 8.71 8.55 -0.21
N HIS A 46 10.02 8.54 0.10
CA HIS A 46 11.02 7.84 -0.70
C HIS A 46 10.78 6.33 -0.76
N ALA A 47 10.23 5.74 0.31
CA ALA A 47 9.88 4.31 0.32
C ALA A 47 8.76 4.02 -0.68
N PHE A 48 7.69 4.83 -0.67
CA PHE A 48 6.60 4.73 -1.66
C PHE A 48 7.11 4.91 -3.10
N GLN A 49 7.92 5.94 -3.34
CA GLN A 49 8.50 6.20 -4.66
C GLN A 49 9.34 5.01 -5.16
N HIS A 50 10.16 4.44 -4.30
CA HIS A 50 10.98 3.28 -4.63
C HIS A 50 10.10 2.05 -4.93
N ARG A 51 9.09 1.78 -4.09
CA ARG A 51 8.12 0.69 -4.26
C ARG A 51 7.41 0.79 -5.60
N ILE A 52 6.78 1.93 -5.88
CA ILE A 52 6.04 2.19 -7.12
C ILE A 52 6.95 2.00 -8.34
N ARG A 53 8.14 2.61 -8.34
CA ARG A 53 9.09 2.49 -9.46
C ARG A 53 9.55 1.07 -9.72
N THR A 54 9.81 0.31 -8.65
CA THR A 54 10.38 -1.03 -8.77
C THR A 54 9.31 -2.04 -9.18
N ASP A 55 8.11 -1.93 -8.60
CA ASP A 55 7.11 -2.97 -8.67
C ASP A 55 6.06 -2.72 -9.77
N ALA A 56 5.73 -1.47 -10.07
CA ALA A 56 4.90 -1.11 -11.23
C ALA A 56 5.73 -0.96 -12.52
N GLY A 57 7.06 -0.88 -12.43
CA GLY A 57 7.96 -0.82 -13.58
C GLY A 57 7.63 0.36 -14.52
N PRO A 58 7.35 0.12 -15.82
CA PRO A 58 6.97 1.17 -16.76
C PRO A 58 5.47 1.53 -16.69
N TYR A 59 4.67 0.81 -15.91
CA TYR A 59 3.21 0.92 -15.87
C TYR A 59 2.72 1.90 -14.81
N TRP A 60 3.47 2.96 -14.55
CA TRP A 60 3.01 4.02 -13.65
C TRP A 60 3.31 5.41 -14.19
N SER A 61 2.54 6.39 -13.74
CA SER A 61 2.86 7.79 -13.90
C SER A 61 2.38 8.59 -12.69
N TRP A 62 3.10 9.66 -12.38
CA TRP A 62 2.72 10.63 -11.36
C TRP A 62 2.73 12.02 -12.00
N ARG A 63 1.62 12.74 -11.88
CA ARG A 63 1.52 14.12 -12.36
C ARG A 63 0.86 15.00 -11.31
N ILE A 64 1.40 16.20 -11.15
CA ILE A 64 0.75 17.25 -10.36
C ILE A 64 -0.33 17.89 -11.22
N THR A 65 -1.53 18.03 -10.67
CA THR A 65 -2.70 18.60 -11.37
C THR A 65 -2.93 20.06 -11.02
N THR A 66 -2.38 20.52 -9.90
CA THR A 66 -2.39 21.94 -9.51
C THR A 66 -1.22 22.68 -10.15
N ASP A 67 -1.50 23.62 -11.06
CA ASP A 67 -0.47 24.46 -11.68
C ASP A 67 0.27 25.35 -10.66
N LYS A 68 -0.43 25.75 -9.59
CA LYS A 68 0.10 26.48 -8.45
C LYS A 68 -0.45 25.87 -7.15
N PRO A 69 0.34 25.83 -6.06
CA PRO A 69 -0.16 25.42 -4.76
C PRO A 69 -1.37 26.26 -4.35
N ILE A 70 -2.40 25.60 -3.84
CA ILE A 70 -3.60 26.25 -3.31
C ILE A 70 -3.26 26.69 -1.88
N TYR A 71 -3.49 27.96 -1.55
CA TYR A 71 -3.17 28.50 -0.23
C TYR A 71 -4.45 28.59 0.62
N HIS A 72 -4.40 28.00 1.80
CA HIS A 72 -5.46 28.03 2.81
C HIS A 72 -5.10 29.04 3.90
N GLU A 73 -5.69 30.24 3.81
CA GLU A 73 -5.34 31.37 4.69
C GLU A 73 -5.68 31.10 6.17
N GLU A 74 -6.75 30.35 6.44
CA GLU A 74 -7.25 30.08 7.78
C GLU A 74 -6.30 29.20 8.60
N THR A 75 -5.62 28.25 7.94
CA THR A 75 -4.71 27.29 8.57
C THR A 75 -3.23 27.59 8.32
N ASP A 76 -2.94 28.61 7.50
CA ASP A 76 -1.60 28.93 6.97
C ASP A 76 -0.93 27.72 6.31
N GLU A 77 -1.70 26.99 5.50
CA GLU A 77 -1.26 25.77 4.80
C GLU A 77 -1.28 25.95 3.29
N ILE A 78 -0.47 25.17 2.60
CA ILE A 78 -0.57 24.97 1.17
C ILE A 78 -1.01 23.55 0.86
N GLU A 79 -1.85 23.44 -0.15
CA GLU A 79 -2.33 22.19 -0.72
C GLU A 79 -1.76 22.00 -2.13
N VAL A 80 -1.37 20.77 -2.43
CA VAL A 80 -0.99 20.31 -3.77
C VAL A 80 -1.80 19.07 -4.09
N ARG A 81 -2.30 18.96 -5.32
CA ARG A 81 -2.98 17.75 -5.81
C ARG A 81 -2.19 17.09 -6.90
N GLY A 82 -2.24 15.76 -6.95
CA GLY A 82 -1.64 15.00 -8.03
C GLY A 82 -2.34 13.68 -8.26
N VAL A 83 -2.16 13.13 -9.45
CA VAL A 83 -2.77 11.88 -9.88
C VAL A 83 -1.68 10.83 -10.06
N LEU A 84 -1.80 9.75 -9.31
CA LEU A 84 -1.02 8.52 -9.49
C LEU A 84 -1.82 7.59 -10.38
N THR A 85 -1.23 7.20 -11.50
CA THR A 85 -1.81 6.19 -12.39
C THR A 85 -0.94 4.95 -12.33
N ILE A 86 -1.55 3.79 -12.08
CA ILE A 86 -0.95 2.46 -12.19
C ILE A 86 -1.73 1.70 -13.26
N LEU A 87 -1.07 1.36 -14.37
CA LEU A 87 -1.67 0.78 -15.56
C LEU A 87 -2.85 1.63 -16.09
N HIS A 88 -4.09 1.22 -15.85
CA HIS A 88 -5.32 1.93 -16.23
C HIS A 88 -6.13 2.46 -15.03
N ALA A 89 -5.68 2.19 -13.81
CA ALA A 89 -6.30 2.71 -12.60
C ALA A 89 -5.61 4.01 -12.18
N SER A 90 -6.39 4.99 -11.74
CA SER A 90 -5.86 6.28 -11.29
C SER A 90 -6.51 6.71 -9.98
N ALA A 91 -5.71 7.26 -9.09
CA ALA A 91 -6.16 7.89 -7.86
C ALA A 91 -5.59 9.31 -7.76
N GLU A 92 -6.44 10.26 -7.36
CA GLU A 92 -6.02 11.60 -7.00
C GLU A 92 -5.68 11.62 -5.51
N GLY A 93 -4.51 12.17 -5.19
CA GLY A 93 -4.11 12.43 -3.82
C GLY A 93 -3.98 13.92 -3.56
N GLN A 94 -4.27 14.29 -2.33
CA GLN A 94 -4.16 15.63 -1.80
C GLN A 94 -3.09 15.67 -0.72
N GLY A 95 -2.27 16.71 -0.74
CA GLY A 95 -1.17 16.83 0.20
C GLY A 95 -1.06 18.23 0.76
N PHE A 96 -0.81 18.31 2.06
CA PHE A 96 -0.79 19.56 2.80
C PHE A 96 0.59 19.82 3.42
N ALA A 97 0.96 21.09 3.51
CA ALA A 97 2.12 21.53 4.27
C ALA A 97 1.86 22.88 4.92
N THR A 98 2.18 22.98 6.21
CA THR A 98 2.15 24.25 6.95
C THR A 98 3.24 25.19 6.45
N LEU A 99 2.92 26.47 6.37
CA LEU A 99 3.88 27.53 6.04
C LEU A 99 4.43 28.14 7.33
N ASP A 100 5.74 28.07 7.50
CA ASP A 100 6.40 28.84 8.54
C ASP A 100 6.65 30.27 8.08
N ARG A 101 6.55 31.25 8.99
CA ARG A 101 6.84 32.66 8.68
C ARG A 101 7.97 33.22 9.53
N TYR A 102 8.65 34.23 9.00
CA TYR A 102 9.55 35.05 9.79
C TYR A 102 8.73 35.97 10.70
N SER A 103 9.11 36.03 11.98
CA SER A 103 8.40 36.79 13.01
C SER A 103 8.47 38.31 12.79
N ASP A 104 9.50 38.80 12.09
CA ASP A 104 9.75 40.20 11.81
C ASP A 104 9.06 40.69 10.53
N THR A 105 9.19 39.94 9.43
CA THR A 105 8.78 40.36 8.09
C THR A 105 7.47 39.72 7.62
N LYS A 106 6.94 38.74 8.37
CA LYS A 106 5.79 37.88 7.99
C LYS A 106 5.96 37.15 6.64
N LYS A 107 7.15 37.17 6.05
CA LYS A 107 7.49 36.44 4.83
C LYS A 107 7.51 34.95 5.11
N ILE A 108 7.09 34.17 4.12
CA ILE A 108 7.09 32.70 4.19
C ILE A 108 8.54 32.20 4.17
N LYS A 109 8.88 31.35 5.13
CA LYS A 109 10.13 30.59 5.20
C LYS A 109 9.98 29.34 4.34
N PHE A 110 11.07 28.96 3.67
CA PHE A 110 11.20 27.66 3.00
C PHE A 110 10.00 27.25 2.11
N TYR A 111 9.42 28.23 1.39
CA TYR A 111 8.23 27.98 0.57
C TYR A 111 8.42 26.80 -0.40
N LYS A 112 9.60 26.67 -1.01
CA LYS A 112 9.91 25.59 -1.94
C LYS A 112 9.91 24.22 -1.26
N GLU A 113 10.40 24.15 -0.04
CA GLU A 113 10.43 22.94 0.78
C GLU A 113 9.01 22.56 1.22
N SER A 114 8.17 23.53 1.61
CA SER A 114 6.76 23.29 1.90
C SER A 114 6.03 22.72 0.68
N VAL A 115 6.26 23.28 -0.52
CA VAL A 115 5.64 22.78 -1.77
C VAL A 115 6.08 21.34 -2.06
N ARG A 116 7.36 21.01 -1.83
CA ARG A 116 7.88 19.64 -1.97
C ARG A 116 7.29 18.68 -0.93
N ALA A 117 7.08 19.16 0.30
CA ALA A 117 6.46 18.39 1.36
C ALA A 117 5.00 18.07 1.03
N ALA A 118 4.22 19.07 0.63
CA ALA A 118 2.84 18.90 0.16
C ALA A 118 2.77 17.96 -1.05
N THR A 119 3.67 18.11 -2.02
CA THR A 119 3.76 17.19 -3.18
C THR A 119 4.04 15.74 -2.75
N SER A 120 4.92 15.54 -1.77
CA SER A 120 5.26 14.21 -1.26
C SER A 120 4.15 13.61 -0.41
N ASP A 121 3.35 14.45 0.25
CA ASP A 121 2.14 14.07 0.96
C ASP A 121 1.04 13.64 -0.02
N ALA A 122 0.82 14.41 -1.09
CA ALA A 122 -0.15 14.09 -2.13
C ALA A 122 0.15 12.74 -2.82
N LEU A 123 1.43 12.43 -3.05
CA LEU A 123 1.81 11.12 -3.59
C LEU A 123 1.48 9.98 -2.61
N ARG A 124 1.69 10.18 -1.30
CA ARG A 124 1.39 9.17 -0.29
C ARG A 124 -0.11 8.96 -0.17
N ASP A 125 -0.88 10.03 -0.20
CA ASP A 125 -2.34 10.00 -0.20
C ASP A 125 -2.87 9.26 -1.44
N ALA A 126 -2.35 9.57 -2.64
CA ALA A 126 -2.71 8.85 -3.86
C ALA A 126 -2.32 7.36 -3.81
N ALA A 127 -1.17 7.03 -3.19
CA ALA A 127 -0.73 5.66 -3.00
C ALA A 127 -1.57 4.88 -1.99
N ASP A 128 -2.19 5.57 -1.03
CA ASP A 128 -3.10 5.00 -0.03
C ASP A 128 -4.34 4.38 -0.69
N PHE A 129 -4.87 4.99 -1.75
CA PHE A 129 -5.97 4.42 -2.55
C PHE A 129 -5.63 3.07 -3.20
N PHE A 130 -4.34 2.78 -3.41
CA PHE A 130 -3.85 1.50 -3.92
C PHE A 130 -3.49 0.52 -2.79
N GLY A 131 -3.76 0.86 -1.52
CA GLY A 131 -3.47 0.01 -0.36
C GLY A 131 -1.99 -0.07 -0.01
N ILE A 132 -1.14 0.79 -0.57
CA ILE A 132 0.32 0.71 -0.39
C ILE A 132 0.65 1.08 1.06
N GLY A 133 1.29 0.17 1.79
CA GLY A 133 1.69 0.39 3.19
C GLY A 133 0.57 0.25 4.21
N TRP A 134 -0.63 -0.17 3.80
CA TRP A 134 -1.74 -0.42 4.72
C TRP A 134 -1.39 -1.49 5.75
N SER A 135 -0.81 -2.62 5.32
CA SER A 135 -0.36 -3.69 6.23
C SER A 135 0.63 -3.22 7.29
N ASP A 136 1.55 -2.33 6.90
CA ASP A 136 2.60 -1.83 7.77
C ASP A 136 2.11 -0.76 8.76
N LEU A 137 1.13 0.06 8.33
CA LEU A 137 0.56 1.13 9.15
C LEU A 137 -0.63 0.67 9.99
N ALA A 138 -1.31 -0.40 9.60
CA ALA A 138 -2.48 -0.95 10.27
C ALA A 138 -2.32 -1.14 11.80
N PRO A 139 -1.20 -1.68 12.32
CA PRO A 139 -1.00 -1.84 13.76
C PRO A 139 -1.05 -0.52 14.55
N TYR A 140 -0.86 0.62 13.86
CA TYR A 140 -0.76 1.95 14.45
C TYR A 140 -1.98 2.84 14.14
N ARG A 141 -3.06 2.28 13.57
CA ARG A 141 -4.21 3.02 13.05
C ARG A 141 -5.53 2.46 13.55
N GLU A 142 -6.44 3.35 13.94
CA GLU A 142 -7.79 2.95 14.40
C GLU A 142 -8.66 2.40 13.26
N TRP A 143 -8.50 2.93 12.05
CA TRP A 143 -9.28 2.48 10.89
C TRP A 143 -9.04 1.01 10.55
N ALA A 144 -7.88 0.46 10.90
CA ALA A 144 -7.55 -0.95 10.66
C ALA A 144 -8.40 -1.92 11.51
N LYS A 145 -9.05 -1.44 12.57
CA LYS A 145 -10.01 -2.24 13.35
C LYS A 145 -11.34 -2.44 12.62
N ASN A 146 -11.61 -1.66 11.57
CA ASN A 146 -12.84 -1.74 10.80
C ASN A 146 -12.80 -2.96 9.86
N PRO A 147 -13.77 -3.90 9.94
CA PRO A 147 -13.81 -5.05 9.04
C PRO A 147 -13.94 -4.67 7.55
N GLY A 148 -14.45 -3.48 7.26
CA GLY A 148 -14.53 -2.94 5.89
C GLY A 148 -13.19 -2.43 5.34
N ALA A 149 -12.12 -2.40 6.14
CA ALA A 149 -10.79 -1.97 5.69
C ALA A 149 -10.09 -3.00 4.79
N GLY A 150 -10.66 -4.20 4.60
CA GLY A 150 -10.05 -5.26 3.78
C GLY A 150 -8.71 -5.76 4.36
N LEU A 151 -8.44 -5.48 5.62
CA LEU A 151 -7.30 -6.01 6.35
C LEU A 151 -7.77 -7.21 7.17
N GLU A 152 -7.20 -8.39 6.91
CA GLU A 152 -7.43 -9.50 7.80
C GLU A 152 -6.88 -9.15 9.19
N LYS A 153 -7.66 -9.46 10.24
CA LYS A 153 -7.18 -9.39 11.61
C LYS A 153 -6.06 -10.42 11.74
N SER A 154 -4.81 -9.99 11.54
CA SER A 154 -3.67 -10.70 12.06
C SER A 154 -3.95 -10.87 13.54
N GLY A 155 -4.29 -12.10 13.94
CA GLY A 155 -4.67 -12.42 15.31
C GLY A 155 -3.63 -11.81 16.25
N GLY A 156 -4.11 -11.15 17.29
CA GLY A 156 -3.24 -10.54 18.28
C GLY A 156 -2.21 -11.55 18.77
N SER A 157 -0.95 -11.25 18.48
CA SER A 157 0.18 -11.75 19.23
C SER A 157 1.14 -10.60 19.39
N ASP A 158 1.39 -10.23 20.64
CA ASP A 158 2.38 -9.29 21.15
C ASP A 158 3.85 -9.62 20.76
N ASP A 159 4.08 -10.38 19.69
CA ASP A 159 5.41 -10.74 19.23
C ASP A 159 5.83 -9.84 18.07
N LEU A 160 6.21 -8.62 18.44
CA LEU A 160 7.17 -7.79 17.72
C LEU A 160 8.53 -8.51 17.65
N LYS A 161 8.59 -9.61 16.92
CA LYS A 161 9.83 -10.07 16.30
C LYS A 161 9.64 -9.90 14.81
N ALA A 162 10.10 -8.74 14.34
CA ALA A 162 10.46 -8.52 12.95
C ALA A 162 11.30 -9.72 12.49
N LEU A 163 10.65 -10.68 11.83
CA LEU A 163 11.32 -11.67 11.02
C LEU A 163 12.05 -10.84 9.96
N HIS A 164 13.37 -10.73 10.17
CA HIS A 164 14.32 -10.28 9.17
C HIS A 164 14.20 -11.19 7.97
N LEU A 165 13.25 -10.90 7.09
CA LEU A 165 13.25 -11.43 5.75
C LEU A 165 14.27 -10.59 4.98
N PRO A 166 15.40 -11.17 4.53
CA PRO A 166 16.27 -10.49 3.57
C PRO A 166 15.42 -10.14 2.34
N LYS A 167 15.88 -9.20 1.50
CA LYS A 167 15.28 -8.81 0.21
C LYS A 167 14.91 -10.05 -0.63
N GLN A 168 13.82 -10.71 -0.32
CA GLN A 168 13.25 -11.76 -1.13
C GLN A 168 12.49 -11.01 -2.19
N LYS A 169 12.95 -11.18 -3.42
CA LYS A 169 12.20 -10.79 -4.61
C LYS A 169 10.80 -11.38 -4.40
N VAL A 170 9.80 -10.52 -4.22
CA VAL A 170 8.41 -10.95 -4.01
C VAL A 170 8.01 -11.68 -5.30
N GLU A 171 8.08 -13.00 -5.26
CA GLU A 171 7.75 -13.84 -6.40
C GLU A 171 6.24 -13.98 -6.48
N VAL A 172 5.67 -13.45 -7.56
CA VAL A 172 4.27 -13.68 -7.91
C VAL A 172 4.10 -15.16 -8.20
N LYS A 173 3.26 -15.83 -7.43
CA LYS A 173 2.86 -17.22 -7.69
C LYS A 173 1.49 -17.20 -8.34
N ARG A 174 1.27 -18.12 -9.28
CA ARG A 174 -0.01 -18.27 -9.97
C ARG A 174 -0.64 -19.61 -9.62
N CYS A 175 -1.97 -19.65 -9.54
CA CYS A 175 -2.70 -20.88 -9.36
C CYS A 175 -2.48 -21.79 -10.56
N LYS A 176 -2.03 -23.03 -10.33
CA LYS A 176 -1.83 -24.04 -11.38
C LYS A 176 -3.12 -24.47 -12.09
N LYS A 177 -4.29 -24.21 -11.49
CA LYS A 177 -5.58 -24.69 -11.98
C LYS A 177 -6.36 -23.60 -12.72
N CYS A 178 -6.48 -22.41 -12.15
CA CYS A 178 -7.20 -21.29 -12.78
C CYS A 178 -6.31 -20.18 -13.33
N GLY A 179 -4.99 -20.23 -13.13
CA GLY A 179 -4.05 -19.22 -13.62
C GLY A 179 -4.04 -17.90 -12.85
N ALA A 180 -4.98 -17.69 -11.92
CA ALA A 180 -5.09 -16.47 -11.12
C ALA A 180 -3.83 -16.22 -10.28
N VAL A 181 -3.49 -14.94 -10.09
CA VAL A 181 -2.42 -14.51 -9.18
C VAL A 181 -2.82 -14.90 -7.75
N LEU A 182 -1.92 -15.59 -7.04
CA LEU A 182 -2.15 -15.97 -5.66
C LEU A 182 -1.96 -14.73 -4.79
N THR A 183 -3.02 -14.35 -4.08
CA THR A 183 -2.99 -13.30 -3.06
C THR A 183 -2.16 -13.75 -1.85
N GLN A 184 -1.82 -12.82 -0.95
CA GLN A 184 -1.12 -13.20 0.28
C GLN A 184 -1.99 -14.14 1.13
N GLU A 185 -3.31 -13.91 1.13
CA GLU A 185 -4.31 -14.79 1.75
C GLU A 185 -4.26 -16.22 1.18
N ASP A 186 -4.18 -16.37 -0.14
CA ASP A 186 -4.04 -17.69 -0.77
C ASP A 186 -2.76 -18.41 -0.30
N LEU A 187 -1.66 -17.68 -0.20
CA LEU A 187 -0.37 -18.23 0.23
C LEU A 187 -0.40 -18.64 1.71
N ASP A 188 -0.98 -17.81 2.57
CA ASP A 188 -1.12 -18.07 4.00
C ASP A 188 -2.10 -19.24 4.24
N TYR A 189 -3.18 -19.32 3.46
CA TYR A 189 -4.11 -20.45 3.50
C TYR A 189 -3.45 -21.76 3.09
N LEU A 190 -2.60 -21.77 2.05
CA LEU A 190 -1.84 -22.95 1.65
C LEU A 190 -0.92 -23.45 2.76
N ILE A 191 -0.32 -22.55 3.54
CA ILE A 191 0.50 -22.90 4.71
C ILE A 191 -0.38 -23.51 5.81
N LEU A 192 -1.52 -22.89 6.11
CA LEU A 192 -2.49 -23.37 7.11
C LEU A 192 -2.96 -24.79 6.80
N VAL A 193 -3.39 -25.03 5.56
CA VAL A 193 -3.90 -26.34 5.13
C VAL A 193 -2.78 -27.31 4.74
N ARG A 194 -1.52 -26.95 4.99
CA ARG A 194 -0.32 -27.75 4.72
C ARG A 194 -0.29 -28.30 3.29
N TRP A 195 -0.62 -27.46 2.32
CA TRP A 195 -0.71 -27.83 0.92
C TRP A 195 0.42 -27.21 0.12
N THR A 196 1.15 -28.06 -0.62
CA THR A 196 2.36 -27.65 -1.33
C THR A 196 2.10 -27.24 -2.78
N ASN A 197 0.95 -27.61 -3.35
CA ASN A 197 0.61 -27.19 -4.70
C ASN A 197 0.16 -25.73 -4.70
N GLN A 198 0.73 -24.94 -5.60
CA GLN A 198 0.36 -23.54 -5.83
C GLN A 198 -1.04 -23.46 -6.45
N VAL A 199 -2.07 -23.40 -5.62
CA VAL A 199 -3.47 -23.24 -6.03
C VAL A 199 -4.14 -22.18 -5.15
N CYS A 200 -5.14 -21.45 -5.66
CA CYS A 200 -5.88 -20.49 -4.85
C CYS A 200 -6.74 -21.24 -3.82
N MET A 201 -7.19 -20.53 -2.78
CA MET A 201 -8.00 -21.07 -1.68
C MET A 201 -9.22 -21.85 -2.21
N LYS A 202 -9.85 -21.36 -3.28
CA LYS A 202 -11.00 -22.00 -3.93
C LYS A 202 -10.65 -23.39 -4.48
N ASP A 203 -9.47 -23.52 -5.07
CA ASP A 203 -9.01 -24.73 -5.77
C ASP A 203 -8.29 -25.75 -4.87
N VAL A 204 -8.10 -25.45 -3.58
CA VAL A 204 -7.63 -26.46 -2.61
C VAL A 204 -8.67 -27.58 -2.49
N PRO A 205 -8.29 -28.88 -2.54
CA PRO A 205 -9.25 -29.97 -2.45
C PRO A 205 -10.00 -30.02 -1.12
N ASP A 206 -11.29 -30.33 -1.17
CA ASP A 206 -12.18 -30.35 0.02
C ASP A 206 -11.69 -31.29 1.13
N HIS A 207 -11.07 -32.42 0.78
CA HIS A 207 -10.53 -33.35 1.79
C HIS A 207 -9.41 -32.71 2.61
N GLN A 208 -8.62 -31.84 1.99
CA GLN A 208 -7.53 -31.13 2.66
C GLN A 208 -8.09 -30.00 3.52
N LYS A 209 -9.07 -29.25 3.00
CA LYS A 209 -9.78 -28.22 3.75
C LYS A 209 -10.42 -28.81 5.01
N LYS A 210 -11.20 -29.90 4.88
CA LYS A 210 -11.83 -30.61 6.02
C LYS A 210 -10.84 -31.03 7.12
N LYS A 211 -9.59 -31.32 6.76
CA LYS A 211 -8.60 -31.87 7.67
C LYS A 211 -7.88 -30.80 8.50
N PHE A 212 -7.65 -29.63 7.92
CA PHE A 212 -6.76 -28.62 8.51
C PHE A 212 -7.41 -27.25 8.72
N ASP A 213 -8.48 -26.93 8.00
CA ASP A 213 -9.20 -25.67 8.16
C ASP A 213 -10.28 -25.80 9.26
N PRO A 214 -10.11 -25.14 10.43
CA PRO A 214 -11.04 -25.26 11.56
C PRO A 214 -12.44 -24.67 11.29
N HIS A 215 -12.55 -23.86 10.23
CA HIS A 215 -13.74 -23.12 9.82
C HIS A 215 -14.44 -23.75 8.62
N TYR A 216 -13.84 -24.78 8.01
CA TYR A 216 -14.41 -25.45 6.85
C TYR A 216 -15.77 -26.09 7.16
N GLY A 217 -16.82 -25.63 6.50
CA GLY A 217 -18.20 -26.12 6.67
C GLY A 217 -18.97 -25.54 7.86
N LYS A 218 -18.44 -24.51 8.56
CA LYS A 218 -19.13 -23.83 9.68
C LYS A 218 -19.86 -22.54 9.30
N VAL A 219 -20.00 -22.24 8.01
CA VAL A 219 -20.82 -21.11 7.54
C VAL A 219 -22.27 -21.60 7.43
N LYS A 220 -23.09 -21.23 8.41
CA LYS A 220 -24.55 -21.20 8.31
C LYS A 220 -24.99 -19.74 8.35
#